data_AF-A0A955LLD8-F1
#
_entry.id   AF-A0A955LLD8-F1
#
_cell.length_a   1.000
_cell.length_b   1.000
_cell.length_c   1.000
_cell.angle_alpha   90.00
_cell.angle_beta   90.00
_cell.angle_gamma   90.00
#
_symmetry.space_group_name_H-M   'P 1'
#
loop_
_entity.id
_entity.type
_entity.pdbx_description
1 polymer ?
#
loop_
_entity_poly.entity_id
_entity_poly.type
_entity_poly.pdbx_seq_one_letter_code
_entity_poly.pdbx_strand_id
1 'polypeptide(L)'
;MKSLKLLCAISIMLTGLSPQLAAAQNPEKSEDQRVSHAVQKKKTEELERETARIVDEAVDGIKLTRTAYQLLEEDKPDEAKDEITKALGKIDAAISANPEMSMLPVQADVQIMMGVNDLTTAMQHKAAAQEVLAMDNVQAARALLAPMVDEVDVEVLSVPVITYKNKLNEALGLLENGEKWEARRSLREALSMFVVDTDVIPIPTITAEGLIDEAIVAEKTDREHAVKLLQEANDALTLSAVLGYGTQADNDLRAQINTQNKKLSKLKHEQMKEEMLSKINGLQTKIKNSASEWKENLDEQIGKLKDKLGSPRQS
;
A
#
# COMPACT_ATOMS: atom_id res chain seq x y z
N MET A 1 11.03 14.39 74.82
CA MET A 1 10.93 15.87 74.70
C MET A 1 11.22 16.22 73.24
N LYS A 2 10.19 16.51 72.42
CA LYS A 2 9.84 17.85 71.89
C LYS A 2 11.04 18.53 71.20
N SER A 3 11.12 18.67 69.88
CA SER A 3 10.31 19.50 68.97
C SER A 3 10.68 19.10 67.52
N LEU A 4 9.84 19.02 66.47
CA LEU A 4 8.70 19.77 65.92
C LEU A 4 9.06 20.89 64.91
N LYS A 5 8.75 20.59 63.62
CA LYS A 5 8.36 21.45 62.46
C LYS A 5 9.42 22.17 61.59
N LEU A 6 9.45 21.81 60.29
CA LEU A 6 8.90 22.59 59.15
C LEU A 6 9.05 21.74 57.85
N LEU A 7 8.02 21.17 57.22
CA LEU A 7 7.07 21.74 56.24
C LEU A 7 7.71 22.33 54.96
N CYS A 8 7.72 21.53 53.88
CA CYS A 8 7.47 21.98 52.51
C CYS A 8 7.04 20.78 51.63
N ALA A 9 5.73 20.61 51.52
CA ALA A 9 5.11 19.81 50.47
C ALA A 9 5.10 20.67 49.20
N ILE A 10 5.82 20.25 48.16
CA ILE A 10 5.62 20.77 46.81
C ILE A 10 4.65 19.83 46.12
N SER A 11 3.38 20.23 46.13
CA SER A 11 2.39 19.73 45.18
C SER A 11 2.82 20.11 43.77
N ILE A 12 3.30 19.14 43.00
CA ILE A 12 3.34 19.27 41.55
C ILE A 12 1.96 18.85 41.06
N MET A 13 1.14 19.86 40.76
CA MET A 13 -0.10 19.67 40.00
C MET A 13 0.24 18.94 38.70
N LEU A 14 -0.33 17.75 38.56
CA LEU A 14 -0.40 17.02 37.30
C LEU A 14 -1.40 17.78 36.40
N THR A 15 -0.94 18.81 35.70
CA THR A 15 -1.67 19.32 34.54
C THR A 15 -1.53 18.29 33.44
N GLY A 16 -2.61 17.57 33.18
CA GLY A 16 -2.71 16.69 32.03
C GLY A 16 -2.52 17.49 30.74
N LEU A 17 -1.35 17.34 30.13
CA LEU A 17 -1.21 17.55 28.69
C LEU A 17 -1.80 16.31 28.02
N SER A 18 -2.99 16.46 27.47
CA SER A 18 -3.55 15.50 26.53
C SER A 18 -2.55 15.27 25.37
N PRO A 19 -2.33 14.02 24.92
CA PRO A 19 -1.42 13.72 23.80
C PRO A 19 -1.84 14.32 22.44
N GLN A 20 -2.99 14.99 22.35
CA GLN A 20 -3.63 15.39 21.10
C GLN A 20 -2.99 16.58 20.36
N LEU A 21 -1.91 17.19 20.86
CA LEU A 21 -1.31 18.38 20.23
C LEU A 21 0.17 18.24 19.83
N ALA A 22 0.68 17.02 19.69
CA ALA A 22 2.06 16.77 19.23
C ALA A 22 2.18 16.36 17.75
N ALA A 23 1.07 16.15 17.04
CA ALA A 23 1.09 15.72 15.63
C ALA A 23 1.23 16.87 14.61
N ALA A 24 1.37 18.12 15.05
CA ALA A 24 1.39 19.29 14.17
C ALA A 24 2.78 19.90 13.93
N GLN A 25 3.87 19.18 14.24
CA GLN A 25 5.23 19.68 14.00
C GLN A 25 6.07 18.65 13.23
N ASN A 26 6.28 19.00 11.96
CA ASN A 26 7.09 18.36 10.92
C ASN A 26 6.35 17.37 9.97
N PRO A 27 5.78 17.84 8.85
CA PRO A 27 5.04 17.00 7.91
C PRO A 27 5.89 15.90 7.27
N GLU A 28 7.18 16.16 7.03
CA GLU A 28 8.15 15.21 6.43
C GLU A 28 8.34 13.97 7.31
N LYS A 29 8.39 14.15 8.64
CA LYS A 29 8.53 13.04 9.60
C LYS A 29 7.25 12.18 9.71
N SER A 30 6.10 12.73 9.35
CA SER A 30 4.82 12.00 9.32
C SER A 30 4.64 11.21 8.04
N GLU A 31 5.17 11.68 6.91
CA GLU A 31 5.11 11.03 5.61
C GLU A 31 5.99 9.76 5.58
N ASP A 32 7.25 9.86 6.03
CA ASP A 32 8.15 8.71 6.16
C ASP A 32 7.56 7.60 7.04
N GLN A 33 6.89 7.99 8.14
CA GLN A 33 6.23 7.03 9.02
C GLN A 33 5.01 6.36 8.37
N ARG A 34 4.22 7.11 7.59
CA ARG A 34 3.06 6.58 6.85
C ARG A 34 3.50 5.60 5.77
N VAL A 35 4.48 5.98 4.96
CA VAL A 35 5.06 5.12 3.91
C VAL A 35 5.64 3.85 4.53
N SER A 36 6.44 3.98 5.59
CA SER A 36 7.01 2.82 6.29
C SER A 36 5.92 1.86 6.81
N HIS A 37 4.83 2.39 7.37
CA HIS A 37 3.74 1.55 7.86
C HIS A 37 2.98 0.85 6.73
N ALA A 38 2.69 1.55 5.63
CA ALA A 38 2.03 1.00 4.46
C ALA A 38 2.86 -0.11 3.80
N VAL A 39 4.17 0.12 3.63
CA VAL A 39 5.12 -0.87 3.10
C VAL A 39 5.20 -2.10 4.01
N GLN A 40 5.27 -1.91 5.33
CA GLN A 40 5.32 -3.04 6.26
C GLN A 40 4.02 -3.85 6.26
N LYS A 41 2.87 -3.17 6.18
CA LYS A 41 1.56 -3.82 6.04
C LYS A 41 1.51 -4.65 4.76
N LYS A 42 1.88 -4.05 3.62
CA LYS A 42 1.92 -4.74 2.32
C LYS A 42 2.83 -5.96 2.38
N LYS A 43 4.03 -5.83 2.94
CA LYS A 43 4.94 -6.97 3.16
C LYS A 43 4.29 -8.11 3.91
N THR A 44 3.60 -7.83 5.02
CA THR A 44 2.92 -8.85 5.81
C THR A 44 1.79 -9.50 5.01
N GLU A 45 0.96 -8.71 4.33
CA GLU A 45 -0.15 -9.22 3.51
C GLU A 45 0.35 -10.14 2.39
N GLU A 46 1.40 -9.74 1.67
CA GLU A 46 1.96 -10.55 0.59
C GLU A 46 2.61 -11.84 1.12
N LEU A 47 3.37 -11.76 2.22
CA LEU A 47 3.98 -12.94 2.82
C LEU A 47 2.93 -13.95 3.30
N GLU A 48 1.87 -13.48 3.95
CA GLU A 48 0.76 -14.34 4.39
C GLU A 48 0.03 -14.97 3.21
N ARG A 49 -0.27 -14.18 2.17
CA ARG A 49 -0.90 -14.65 0.94
C ARG A 49 -0.10 -15.76 0.28
N GLU A 50 1.22 -15.58 0.15
CA GLU A 50 2.10 -16.57 -0.47
C GLU A 50 2.31 -17.82 0.38
N THR A 51 2.52 -17.64 1.68
CA THR A 51 2.69 -18.75 2.61
C THR A 51 1.46 -19.65 2.64
N ALA A 52 0.26 -19.09 2.51
CA ALA A 52 -0.97 -19.85 2.44
C ALA A 52 -1.08 -20.73 1.17
N ARG A 53 -0.28 -20.46 0.12
CA ARG A 53 -0.20 -21.30 -1.09
C ARG A 53 0.76 -22.47 -0.93
N ILE A 54 1.63 -22.44 0.08
CA ILE A 54 2.59 -23.51 0.35
C ILE A 54 1.86 -24.64 1.07
N VAL A 55 2.01 -25.84 0.53
CA VAL A 55 1.44 -27.06 1.11
C VAL A 55 2.55 -27.84 1.80
N ASP A 56 2.35 -28.21 3.07
CA ASP A 56 3.35 -28.88 3.89
C ASP A 56 3.85 -30.18 3.23
N GLU A 57 2.97 -30.91 2.55
CA GLU A 57 3.33 -32.11 1.80
C GLU A 57 4.35 -31.82 0.68
N ALA A 58 4.30 -30.65 0.02
CA ALA A 58 5.30 -30.30 -0.98
C ALA A 58 6.68 -30.15 -0.33
N VAL A 59 6.74 -29.42 0.79
CA VAL A 59 7.98 -29.19 1.55
C VAL A 59 8.54 -30.51 2.08
N ASP A 60 7.69 -31.38 2.61
CA ASP A 60 8.07 -32.72 3.06
C ASP A 60 8.61 -33.57 1.90
N GLY A 61 7.96 -33.55 0.74
CA GLY A 61 8.44 -34.26 -0.45
C GLY A 61 9.85 -33.86 -0.87
N ILE A 62 10.16 -32.55 -0.83
CA ILE A 62 11.51 -32.04 -1.09
C ILE A 62 12.52 -32.53 -0.04
N LYS A 63 12.15 -32.47 1.25
CA LYS A 63 13.03 -32.95 2.34
C LYS A 63 13.34 -34.44 2.18
N LEU A 64 12.34 -35.27 1.91
CA LEU A 64 12.49 -36.71 1.67
C LEU A 64 13.37 -36.98 0.45
N THR A 65 13.24 -36.19 -0.61
CA THR A 65 14.12 -36.28 -1.80
C THR A 65 15.59 -36.02 -1.42
N ARG A 66 15.85 -35.01 -0.59
CA ARG A 66 17.20 -34.71 -0.07
C ARG A 66 17.72 -35.85 0.81
N THR A 67 16.88 -36.42 1.67
CA THR A 67 17.24 -37.58 2.49
C THR A 67 17.61 -38.78 1.61
N ALA A 68 16.82 -39.09 0.58
CA ALA A 68 17.13 -40.16 -0.36
C ALA A 68 18.48 -39.93 -1.07
N TYR A 69 18.75 -38.69 -1.49
CA TYR A 69 20.04 -38.33 -2.07
C TYR A 69 21.21 -38.61 -1.12
N GLN A 70 21.06 -38.24 0.16
CA GLN A 70 22.06 -38.48 1.21
C GLN A 70 22.26 -39.98 1.49
N LEU A 71 21.18 -40.76 1.57
CA LEU A 71 21.24 -42.21 1.77
C LEU A 71 22.00 -42.92 0.64
N LEU A 72 21.89 -42.44 -0.60
CA LEU A 72 22.72 -42.94 -1.71
C LEU A 72 24.20 -42.55 -1.59
N GLU A 73 24.55 -41.48 -0.88
CA GLU A 73 25.96 -41.19 -0.52
C GLU A 73 26.49 -42.18 0.51
N GLU A 74 25.63 -42.61 1.42
CA GLU A 74 25.92 -43.56 2.49
C GLU A 74 25.82 -45.04 2.05
N ASP A 75 25.64 -45.29 0.75
CA ASP A 75 25.47 -46.63 0.15
C ASP A 75 24.27 -47.43 0.71
N LYS A 76 23.16 -46.74 1.02
CA LYS A 76 21.90 -47.31 1.54
C LYS A 76 20.78 -47.26 0.48
N PRO A 77 20.84 -48.07 -0.58
CA PRO A 77 19.91 -47.97 -1.71
C PRO A 77 18.47 -48.36 -1.36
N ASP A 78 18.26 -49.32 -0.45
CA ASP A 78 16.92 -49.77 -0.09
C ASP A 78 16.20 -48.71 0.76
N GLU A 79 16.90 -48.12 1.73
CA GLU A 79 16.37 -46.97 2.49
C GLU A 79 16.10 -45.78 1.56
N ALA A 80 16.95 -45.52 0.57
CA ALA A 80 16.73 -44.46 -0.40
C ALA A 80 15.46 -44.70 -1.25
N LYS A 81 15.18 -45.94 -1.67
CA LYS A 81 13.93 -46.28 -2.39
C LYS A 81 12.69 -45.96 -1.56
N ASP A 82 12.72 -46.29 -0.27
CA ASP A 82 11.63 -45.99 0.65
C ASP A 82 11.40 -44.48 0.76
N GLU A 83 12.46 -43.70 0.90
CA GLU A 83 12.37 -42.23 0.98
C GLU A 83 11.88 -41.60 -0.33
N ILE A 84 12.30 -42.09 -1.51
CA ILE A 84 11.78 -41.61 -2.80
C ILE A 84 10.29 -41.94 -2.95
N THR A 85 9.86 -43.12 -2.52
CA THR A 85 8.45 -43.53 -2.55
C THR A 85 7.60 -42.64 -1.66
N LYS A 86 8.06 -42.34 -0.44
CA LYS A 86 7.41 -41.38 0.46
C LYS A 86 7.36 -39.98 -0.16
N ALA A 87 8.45 -39.54 -0.80
CA ALA A 87 8.52 -38.25 -1.47
C ALA A 87 7.46 -38.15 -2.58
N LEU A 88 7.36 -39.15 -3.46
CA LEU A 88 6.34 -39.21 -4.50
C LEU A 88 4.92 -39.13 -3.91
N GLY A 89 4.63 -39.90 -2.86
CA GLY A 89 3.32 -39.87 -2.20
C GLY A 89 2.99 -38.49 -1.59
N LYS A 90 3.98 -37.79 -1.04
CA LYS A 90 3.82 -36.42 -0.53
C LYS A 90 3.56 -35.42 -1.65
N ILE A 91 4.31 -35.50 -2.76
CA ILE A 91 4.08 -34.65 -3.93
C ILE A 91 2.69 -34.92 -4.54
N ASP A 92 2.25 -36.18 -4.60
CA ASP A 92 0.90 -36.54 -5.07
C ASP A 92 -0.21 -35.97 -4.19
N ALA A 93 -0.02 -35.99 -2.86
CA ALA A 93 -0.95 -35.36 -1.93
C ALA A 93 -1.01 -33.84 -2.14
N ALA A 94 0.14 -33.18 -2.35
CA ALA A 94 0.20 -31.75 -2.62
C ALA A 94 -0.52 -31.38 -3.93
N ILE A 95 -0.34 -32.17 -4.99
CA ILE A 95 -1.07 -31.99 -6.27
C ILE A 95 -2.57 -32.21 -6.08
N SER A 96 -2.97 -33.20 -5.29
CA SER A 96 -4.39 -33.51 -5.09
C SER A 96 -5.14 -32.37 -4.40
N ALA A 97 -4.45 -31.58 -3.57
CA ALA A 97 -5.01 -30.37 -2.96
C ALA A 97 -5.20 -29.23 -3.98
N ASN A 98 -4.41 -29.20 -5.06
CA ASN A 98 -4.52 -28.20 -6.12
C ASN A 98 -4.16 -28.77 -7.52
N PRO A 99 -5.10 -29.48 -8.19
CA PRO A 99 -4.79 -30.29 -9.38
C PRO A 99 -4.33 -29.50 -10.62
N GLU A 100 -4.67 -28.21 -10.70
CA GLU A 100 -4.31 -27.33 -11.82
C GLU A 100 -2.91 -26.72 -11.68
N MET A 101 -2.22 -26.98 -10.56
CA MET A 101 -0.95 -26.35 -10.22
C MET A 101 0.21 -26.97 -11.00
N SER A 102 0.83 -26.21 -11.89
CA SER A 102 2.03 -26.64 -12.65
C SER A 102 3.33 -26.50 -11.86
N MET A 103 3.36 -25.57 -10.90
CA MET A 103 4.50 -25.23 -10.05
C MET A 103 4.06 -25.35 -8.59
N LEU A 104 4.74 -26.17 -7.79
CA LEU A 104 4.47 -26.31 -6.36
C LEU A 104 5.32 -25.31 -5.56
N PRO A 105 4.71 -24.29 -4.92
CA PRO A 105 5.41 -23.39 -4.01
C PRO A 105 5.89 -24.14 -2.78
N VAL A 106 7.15 -23.89 -2.37
CA VAL A 106 7.76 -24.53 -1.20
C VAL A 106 8.35 -23.52 -0.22
N GLN A 107 8.54 -22.28 -0.66
CA GLN A 107 9.01 -21.17 0.18
C GLN A 107 8.55 -19.85 -0.43
N ALA A 108 8.26 -18.88 0.42
CA ALA A 108 8.03 -17.50 0.05
C ALA A 108 8.89 -16.59 0.92
N ASP A 109 9.39 -15.50 0.33
CA ASP A 109 10.09 -14.43 1.04
C ASP A 109 9.63 -13.08 0.50
N VAL A 110 9.74 -12.05 1.34
CA VAL A 110 9.39 -10.67 0.95
C VAL A 110 10.49 -9.71 1.37
N GLN A 111 11.08 -9.06 0.38
CA GLN A 111 12.19 -8.13 0.53
C GLN A 111 11.74 -6.71 0.21
N ILE A 112 12.31 -5.74 0.93
CA ILE A 112 12.05 -4.32 0.72
C ILE A 112 13.36 -3.71 0.24
N MET A 113 13.33 -3.11 -0.94
CA MET A 113 14.46 -2.43 -1.53
C MET A 113 14.12 -0.96 -1.66
N MET A 114 14.85 -0.12 -0.95
CA MET A 114 14.67 1.33 -0.96
C MET A 114 15.86 1.97 -1.68
N GLY A 115 15.55 2.85 -2.61
CA GLY A 115 16.54 3.60 -3.39
C GLY A 115 16.13 5.06 -3.52
N VAL A 116 16.14 5.57 -4.75
CA VAL A 116 15.76 6.94 -5.03
C VAL A 116 14.26 7.11 -4.85
N ASN A 117 13.87 7.92 -3.87
CA ASN A 117 12.48 8.19 -3.50
C ASN A 117 12.00 9.61 -3.89
N ASP A 118 12.82 10.37 -4.61
CA ASP A 118 12.46 11.71 -5.09
C ASP A 118 12.49 11.81 -6.62
N LEU A 119 11.49 12.51 -7.16
CA LEU A 119 11.27 12.61 -8.61
C LEU A 119 12.42 13.30 -9.34
N THR A 120 13.04 14.30 -8.73
CA THR A 120 14.08 15.11 -9.38
C THR A 120 15.34 14.28 -9.59
N THR A 121 15.81 13.61 -8.56
CA THR A 121 16.96 12.70 -8.61
C THR A 121 16.67 11.52 -9.53
N ALA A 122 15.45 10.94 -9.49
CA ALA A 122 15.07 9.85 -10.38
C ALA A 122 15.14 10.26 -11.86
N MET A 123 14.65 11.46 -12.20
CA MET A 123 14.73 12.00 -13.56
C MET A 123 16.19 12.26 -13.99
N GLN A 124 17.03 12.77 -13.08
CA GLN A 124 18.45 13.00 -13.36
C GLN A 124 19.20 11.69 -13.63
N HIS A 125 19.01 10.67 -12.79
CA HIS A 125 19.61 9.34 -13.01
C HIS A 125 19.15 8.73 -14.33
N LYS A 126 17.85 8.80 -14.63
CA LYS A 126 17.30 8.31 -15.90
C LYS A 126 17.93 9.00 -17.11
N ALA A 127 18.01 10.33 -17.09
CA ALA A 127 18.58 11.10 -18.19
C ALA A 127 20.07 10.79 -18.37
N ALA A 128 20.84 10.75 -17.28
CA ALA A 128 22.26 10.41 -17.33
C ALA A 128 22.49 8.97 -17.84
N ALA A 129 21.65 8.01 -17.40
CA ALA A 129 21.72 6.63 -17.86
C ALA A 129 21.45 6.54 -19.37
N GLN A 130 20.45 7.27 -19.88
CA GLN A 130 20.15 7.33 -21.31
C GLN A 130 21.30 7.94 -22.13
N GLU A 131 21.96 8.98 -21.62
CA GLU A 131 23.11 9.61 -22.28
C GLU A 131 24.28 8.64 -22.42
N VAL A 132 24.66 7.95 -21.34
CA VAL A 132 25.79 7.00 -21.40
C VAL A 132 25.44 5.72 -22.16
N LEU A 133 24.16 5.30 -22.19
CA LEU A 133 23.69 4.24 -23.08
C LEU A 133 23.81 4.63 -24.55
N ALA A 134 23.50 5.88 -24.91
CA ALA A 134 23.66 6.38 -26.27
C ALA A 134 25.13 6.38 -26.74
N MET A 135 26.08 6.28 -25.79
CA MET A 135 27.52 6.13 -26.04
C MET A 135 27.99 4.67 -25.92
N ASP A 136 27.07 3.69 -25.94
CA ASP A 136 27.33 2.26 -25.75
C ASP A 136 28.01 1.88 -24.42
N ASN A 137 28.00 2.77 -23.42
CA ASN A 137 28.59 2.50 -22.10
C ASN A 137 27.58 1.85 -21.15
N VAL A 138 27.30 0.57 -21.41
CA VAL A 138 26.32 -0.23 -20.66
C VAL A 138 26.65 -0.32 -19.16
N GLN A 139 27.93 -0.36 -18.78
CA GLN A 139 28.33 -0.48 -17.38
C GLN A 139 28.08 0.81 -16.58
N ALA A 140 28.35 1.98 -17.19
CA ALA A 140 28.01 3.25 -16.56
C ALA A 140 26.49 3.43 -16.42
N ALA A 141 25.73 3.03 -17.44
CA ALA A 141 24.27 3.04 -17.39
C ALA A 141 23.73 2.18 -16.25
N ARG A 142 24.23 0.94 -16.12
CA ARG A 142 23.84 0.02 -15.04
C ARG A 142 24.11 0.64 -13.67
N ALA A 143 25.26 1.28 -13.48
CA ALA A 143 25.59 1.94 -12.21
C ALA A 143 24.65 3.11 -11.89
N LEU A 144 24.22 3.88 -12.90
CA LEU A 144 23.27 4.99 -12.74
C LEU A 144 21.83 4.52 -12.48
N LEU A 145 21.43 3.37 -13.04
CA LEU A 145 20.10 2.79 -12.83
C LEU A 145 20.00 1.99 -11.52
N ALA A 146 21.11 1.49 -10.98
CA ALA A 146 21.09 0.66 -9.76
C ALA A 146 20.36 1.30 -8.55
N PRO A 147 20.45 2.62 -8.30
CA PRO A 147 19.70 3.27 -7.23
C PRO A 147 18.22 3.51 -7.55
N MET A 148 17.75 3.26 -8.78
CA MET A 148 16.35 3.49 -9.18
C MET A 148 15.38 2.38 -8.74
N VAL A 149 15.85 1.49 -7.87
CA VAL A 149 15.03 0.47 -7.20
C VAL A 149 14.27 1.10 -6.03
N ASP A 150 12.95 1.00 -6.00
CA ASP A 150 12.13 1.41 -4.85
C ASP A 150 10.85 0.55 -4.80
N GLU A 151 11.01 -0.66 -4.28
CA GLU A 151 10.04 -1.75 -4.46
C GLU A 151 10.01 -2.74 -3.29
N VAL A 152 8.92 -3.51 -3.27
CA VAL A 152 8.73 -4.71 -2.47
C VAL A 152 8.75 -5.90 -3.41
N ASP A 153 9.74 -6.77 -3.24
CA ASP A 153 9.88 -8.00 -4.00
C ASP A 153 9.26 -9.15 -3.23
N VAL A 154 8.32 -9.84 -3.88
CA VAL A 154 7.69 -11.07 -3.38
C VAL A 154 8.29 -12.23 -4.15
N GLU A 155 9.17 -12.99 -3.51
CA GLU A 155 9.85 -14.13 -4.12
C GLU A 155 9.15 -15.42 -3.70
N VAL A 156 8.78 -16.23 -4.70
CA VAL A 156 8.20 -17.56 -4.48
C VAL A 156 9.11 -18.61 -5.10
N LEU A 157 9.68 -19.46 -4.25
CA LEU A 157 10.46 -20.62 -4.68
C LEU A 157 9.51 -21.79 -4.94
N SER A 158 9.53 -22.29 -6.17
CA SER A 158 8.65 -23.37 -6.62
C SER A 158 9.40 -24.49 -7.34
N VAL A 159 8.79 -25.67 -7.44
CA VAL A 159 9.29 -26.78 -8.26
C VAL A 159 8.29 -27.17 -9.36
N PRO A 160 8.76 -27.50 -10.58
CA PRO A 160 7.89 -27.95 -11.67
C PRO A 160 7.40 -29.37 -11.40
N VAL A 161 6.09 -29.52 -11.16
CA VAL A 161 5.48 -30.76 -10.68
C VAL A 161 5.83 -31.98 -11.52
N ILE A 162 5.57 -31.89 -12.82
CA ILE A 162 5.68 -33.03 -13.74
C ILE A 162 7.13 -33.46 -13.87
N THR A 163 8.02 -32.50 -14.17
CA THR A 163 9.44 -32.80 -14.40
C THR A 163 10.11 -33.29 -13.12
N TYR A 164 9.75 -32.73 -11.96
CA TYR A 164 10.25 -33.18 -10.66
C TYR A 164 9.85 -34.63 -10.38
N LYS A 165 8.55 -34.97 -10.50
CA LYS A 165 8.08 -36.35 -10.34
C LYS A 165 8.75 -37.34 -11.29
N ASN A 166 8.94 -36.94 -12.55
CA ASN A 166 9.60 -37.78 -13.54
C ASN A 166 11.02 -38.14 -13.11
N LYS A 167 11.77 -37.21 -12.50
CA LYS A 167 13.11 -37.49 -11.97
C LYS A 167 13.12 -38.43 -10.77
N LEU A 168 12.13 -38.32 -9.89
CA LEU A 168 11.98 -39.25 -8.77
C LEU A 168 11.65 -40.67 -9.27
N ASN A 169 10.74 -40.80 -10.23
CA ASN A 169 10.43 -42.08 -10.87
C ASN A 169 11.63 -42.66 -11.63
N GLU A 170 12.38 -41.84 -12.36
CA GLU A 170 13.63 -42.23 -13.02
C GLU A 170 14.63 -42.77 -12.00
N ALA A 171 14.82 -42.08 -10.87
CA ALA A 171 15.71 -42.53 -9.81
C ALA A 171 15.30 -43.89 -9.22
N LEU A 172 14.00 -44.12 -9.00
CA LEU A 172 13.50 -45.43 -8.54
C LEU A 172 13.83 -46.54 -9.53
N GLY A 173 13.53 -46.35 -10.82
CA GLY A 173 13.82 -47.36 -11.84
C GLY A 173 15.32 -47.66 -11.96
N LEU A 174 16.17 -46.65 -11.84
CA LEU A 174 17.63 -46.83 -11.81
C LEU A 174 18.08 -47.65 -10.59
N LEU A 175 17.50 -47.41 -9.40
CA LEU A 175 17.80 -48.21 -8.20
C LEU A 175 17.28 -49.64 -8.29
N GLU A 176 16.20 -49.90 -9.02
CA GLU A 176 15.73 -51.27 -9.32
C GLU A 176 16.74 -52.03 -10.19
N ASN A 177 17.42 -51.32 -11.10
CA ASN A 177 18.47 -51.88 -11.96
C ASN A 177 19.86 -51.93 -11.30
N GLY A 178 19.99 -51.44 -10.06
CA GLY A 178 21.27 -51.36 -9.34
C GLY A 178 22.17 -50.19 -9.76
N GLU A 179 21.67 -49.26 -10.57
CA GLU A 179 22.39 -48.10 -11.11
C GLU A 179 22.38 -46.94 -10.10
N LYS A 180 23.09 -47.14 -8.98
CA LYS A 180 23.10 -46.21 -7.82
C LYS A 180 23.59 -44.80 -8.18
N TRP A 181 24.62 -44.72 -9.03
CA TRP A 181 25.24 -43.44 -9.38
C TRP A 181 24.31 -42.59 -10.25
N GLU A 182 23.68 -43.22 -11.24
CA GLU A 182 22.70 -42.62 -12.13
C GLU A 182 21.46 -42.18 -11.34
N ALA A 183 20.98 -43.01 -10.41
CA ALA A 183 19.87 -42.64 -9.53
C ALA A 183 20.18 -41.39 -8.70
N ARG A 184 21.36 -41.34 -8.09
CA ARG A 184 21.82 -40.17 -7.33
C ARG A 184 21.92 -38.93 -8.22
N ARG A 185 22.37 -39.07 -9.46
CA ARG A 185 22.37 -37.98 -10.45
C ARG A 185 20.96 -37.48 -10.73
N SER A 186 20.00 -38.38 -10.95
CA SER A 186 18.59 -38.01 -11.18
C SER A 186 17.99 -37.24 -10.00
N LEU A 187 18.24 -37.67 -8.76
CA LEU A 187 17.80 -36.94 -7.56
C LEU A 187 18.45 -35.56 -7.44
N ARG A 188 19.74 -35.44 -7.77
CA ARG A 188 20.41 -34.13 -7.81
C ARG A 188 19.81 -33.20 -8.85
N GLU A 189 19.48 -33.74 -10.03
CA GLU A 189 18.79 -32.98 -11.08
C GLU A 189 17.43 -32.50 -10.57
N ALA A 190 16.63 -33.35 -9.91
CA ALA A 190 15.37 -32.94 -9.29
C ALA A 190 15.56 -31.80 -8.27
N LEU A 191 16.53 -31.93 -7.35
CA LEU A 191 16.87 -30.92 -6.35
C LEU A 191 17.47 -29.63 -6.94
N SER A 192 17.74 -29.59 -8.24
CA SER A 192 18.21 -28.39 -8.95
C SER A 192 17.11 -27.70 -9.75
N MET A 193 15.87 -28.21 -9.71
CA MET A 193 14.73 -27.69 -10.48
C MET A 193 13.97 -26.56 -9.78
N PHE A 194 14.54 -25.94 -8.75
CA PHE A 194 13.90 -24.79 -8.12
C PHE A 194 13.85 -23.60 -9.07
N VAL A 195 12.69 -22.97 -9.14
CA VAL A 195 12.43 -21.74 -9.90
C VAL A 195 12.02 -20.68 -8.90
N VAL A 196 12.60 -19.49 -9.01
CA VAL A 196 12.18 -18.31 -8.26
C VAL A 196 11.34 -17.46 -9.19
N ASP A 197 10.08 -17.25 -8.82
CA ASP A 197 9.23 -16.24 -9.43
C ASP A 197 9.24 -15.00 -8.51
N THR A 198 9.56 -13.84 -9.07
CA THR A 198 9.57 -12.56 -8.34
C THR A 198 8.43 -11.70 -8.85
N ASP A 199 7.51 -11.34 -7.96
CA ASP A 199 6.50 -10.32 -8.19
C ASP A 199 6.96 -9.00 -7.57
N VAL A 200 6.95 -7.92 -8.37
CA VAL A 200 7.55 -6.63 -8.02
C VAL A 200 6.45 -5.62 -7.77
N ILE A 201 6.39 -5.07 -6.56
CA ILE A 201 5.39 -4.10 -6.15
C ILE A 201 6.08 -2.76 -5.82
N PRO A 202 5.92 -1.71 -6.65
CA PRO A 202 6.61 -0.46 -6.44
C PRO A 202 6.14 0.24 -5.15
N ILE A 203 7.09 0.72 -4.33
CA ILE A 203 6.79 1.51 -3.13
C ILE A 203 6.01 2.79 -3.47
N PRO A 204 6.30 3.52 -4.58
CA PRO A 204 5.50 4.69 -4.95
C PRO A 204 4.04 4.33 -5.29
N THR A 205 3.78 3.12 -5.80
CA THR A 205 2.41 2.62 -6.03
C THR A 205 1.70 2.35 -4.71
N ILE A 206 2.35 1.68 -3.76
CA ILE A 206 1.83 1.46 -2.39
C ILE A 206 1.52 2.81 -1.71
N THR A 207 2.41 3.79 -1.89
CA THR A 207 2.25 5.14 -1.35
C THR A 207 1.04 5.84 -1.94
N ALA A 208 0.85 5.75 -3.26
CA ALA A 208 -0.32 6.31 -3.94
C ALA A 208 -1.64 5.67 -3.48
N GLU A 209 -1.68 4.35 -3.30
CA GLU A 209 -2.84 3.64 -2.76
C GLU A 209 -3.24 4.17 -1.38
N GLY A 210 -2.27 4.26 -0.46
CA GLY A 210 -2.51 4.80 0.88
C GLY A 210 -3.00 6.26 0.87
N LEU A 211 -2.42 7.09 0.01
CA LEU A 211 -2.83 8.49 -0.15
C LEU A 211 -4.26 8.63 -0.70
N ILE A 212 -4.67 7.76 -1.62
CA ILE A 212 -6.04 7.73 -2.15
C ILE A 212 -7.03 7.31 -1.04
N ASP A 213 -6.71 6.28 -0.27
CA ASP A 213 -7.54 5.82 0.84
C ASP A 213 -7.73 6.93 1.89
N GLU A 214 -6.66 7.62 2.26
CA GLU A 214 -6.72 8.76 3.17
C GLU A 214 -7.53 9.92 2.59
N ALA A 215 -7.40 10.20 1.29
CA ALA A 215 -8.18 11.24 0.62
C ALA A 215 -9.69 10.94 0.64
N ILE A 216 -10.09 9.67 0.47
CA ILE A 216 -11.49 9.24 0.54
C ILE A 216 -12.06 9.44 1.95
N VAL A 217 -11.25 9.23 2.99
CA VAL A 217 -11.66 9.51 4.38
C VAL A 217 -11.76 11.01 4.62
N ALA A 218 -10.74 11.77 4.20
CA ALA A 218 -10.64 13.21 4.39
C ALA A 218 -11.74 13.99 3.63
N GLU A 219 -12.23 13.49 2.48
CA GLU A 219 -13.30 14.10 1.68
C GLU A 219 -14.53 14.50 2.53
N LYS A 220 -14.82 13.75 3.59
CA LYS A 220 -15.99 13.98 4.47
C LYS A 220 -15.81 15.19 5.40
N THR A 221 -14.58 15.50 5.79
CA THR A 221 -14.25 16.44 6.87
C THR A 221 -13.46 17.64 6.37
N ASP A 222 -12.50 17.41 5.46
CA ASP A 222 -11.59 18.41 4.92
C ASP A 222 -11.29 18.12 3.43
N ARG A 223 -12.03 18.81 2.56
CA ARG A 223 -11.94 18.62 1.11
C ARG A 223 -10.66 19.19 0.50
N GLU A 224 -10.12 20.27 1.06
CA GLU A 224 -8.88 20.86 0.56
C GLU A 224 -7.70 19.93 0.85
N HIS A 225 -7.71 19.32 2.04
CA HIS A 225 -6.76 18.27 2.39
C HIS A 225 -6.91 17.04 1.47
N ALA A 226 -8.14 16.59 1.19
CA ALA A 226 -8.38 15.48 0.27
C ALA A 226 -7.81 15.74 -1.15
N VAL A 227 -7.97 16.96 -1.68
CA VAL A 227 -7.38 17.33 -2.99
C VAL A 227 -5.85 17.29 -2.94
N LYS A 228 -5.24 17.74 -1.84
CA LYS A 228 -3.78 17.70 -1.66
C LYS A 228 -3.24 16.26 -1.64
N LEU A 229 -3.90 15.37 -0.91
CA LEU A 229 -3.55 13.94 -0.85
C LEU A 229 -3.65 13.27 -2.23
N LEU A 230 -4.68 13.59 -3.03
CA LEU A 230 -4.81 13.08 -4.39
C LEU A 230 -3.72 13.60 -5.33
N GLN A 231 -3.22 14.82 -5.11
CA GLN A 231 -2.09 15.35 -5.86
C GLN A 231 -0.80 14.63 -5.48
N GLU A 232 -0.54 14.45 -4.18
CA GLU A 232 0.61 13.68 -3.69
C GLU A 232 0.59 12.24 -4.23
N ALA A 233 -0.58 11.60 -4.28
CA ALA A 233 -0.75 10.27 -4.88
C ALA A 233 -0.36 10.25 -6.37
N ASN A 234 -0.76 11.28 -7.13
CA ASN A 234 -0.39 11.40 -8.53
C ASN A 234 1.11 11.64 -8.74
N ASP A 235 1.76 12.36 -7.82
CA ASP A 235 3.20 12.61 -7.84
C ASP A 235 3.97 11.30 -7.55
N ALA A 236 3.51 10.50 -6.58
CA ALA A 236 4.05 9.16 -6.31
C ALA A 236 3.92 8.22 -7.52
N LEU A 237 2.76 8.20 -8.21
CA LEU A 237 2.60 7.43 -9.47
C LEU A 237 3.47 7.97 -10.61
N THR A 238 3.89 9.24 -10.54
CA THR A 238 4.81 9.82 -11.52
C THR A 238 6.23 9.39 -11.24
N LEU A 239 6.62 9.33 -9.96
CA LEU A 239 7.87 8.71 -9.53
C LEU A 239 7.93 7.24 -9.99
N SER A 240 6.89 6.44 -9.72
CA SER A 240 6.76 5.05 -10.20
C SER A 240 7.10 4.91 -11.70
N ALA A 241 6.46 5.73 -12.53
CA ALA A 241 6.68 5.72 -13.98
C ALA A 241 8.11 6.17 -14.39
N VAL A 242 8.72 7.10 -13.65
CA VAL A 242 10.10 7.52 -13.89
C VAL A 242 11.08 6.40 -13.55
N LEU A 243 10.89 5.74 -12.40
CA LEU A 243 11.68 4.59 -11.96
C LEU A 243 11.59 3.39 -12.91
N GLY A 244 10.51 3.32 -13.71
CA GLY A 244 10.36 2.34 -14.78
C GLY A 244 9.23 1.33 -14.53
N TYR A 245 8.46 1.50 -13.47
CA TYR A 245 7.41 0.60 -13.04
C TYR A 245 6.03 0.90 -13.65
N GLY A 246 5.95 1.64 -14.75
CA GLY A 246 4.66 2.04 -15.33
C GLY A 246 3.77 0.83 -15.65
N THR A 247 2.87 0.48 -14.72
CA THR A 247 2.02 -0.71 -14.78
C THR A 247 0.58 -0.36 -15.16
N GLN A 248 -0.23 -1.38 -15.48
CA GLN A 248 -1.66 -1.19 -15.61
C GLN A 248 -2.32 -0.77 -14.29
N ALA A 249 -1.83 -1.28 -13.15
CA ALA A 249 -2.33 -0.88 -11.83
C ALA A 249 -2.15 0.63 -11.59
N ASP A 250 -1.01 1.20 -11.96
CA ASP A 250 -0.76 2.64 -11.88
C ASP A 250 -1.77 3.44 -12.73
N ASN A 251 -2.11 2.95 -13.92
CA ASN A 251 -3.12 3.59 -14.77
C ASN A 251 -4.52 3.56 -14.13
N ASP A 252 -4.87 2.44 -13.50
CA ASP A 252 -6.15 2.28 -12.80
C ASP A 252 -6.22 3.22 -11.59
N LEU A 253 -5.14 3.36 -10.83
CA LEU A 253 -5.03 4.33 -9.73
C LEU A 253 -5.14 5.78 -10.23
N ARG A 254 -4.48 6.13 -11.35
CA ARG A 254 -4.66 7.45 -11.99
C ARG A 254 -6.11 7.70 -12.40
N ALA A 255 -6.81 6.69 -12.91
CA ALA A 255 -8.23 6.80 -13.25
C ALA A 255 -9.10 7.01 -11.99
N GLN A 256 -8.77 6.35 -10.88
CA GLN A 256 -9.41 6.57 -9.59
C GLN A 256 -9.19 7.99 -9.08
N ILE A 257 -7.95 8.50 -9.08
CA ILE A 257 -7.61 9.88 -8.70
C ILE A 257 -8.45 10.89 -9.51
N ASN A 258 -8.49 10.71 -10.84
CA ASN A 258 -9.27 11.57 -11.73
C ASN A 258 -10.77 11.54 -11.40
N THR A 259 -11.29 10.36 -11.05
CA THR A 259 -12.70 10.19 -10.68
C THR A 259 -13.01 10.90 -9.37
N GLN A 260 -12.16 10.77 -8.35
CA GLN A 260 -12.36 11.44 -7.07
C GLN A 260 -12.24 12.97 -7.19
N ASN A 261 -11.25 13.48 -7.92
CA ASN A 261 -11.12 14.92 -8.20
C ASN A 261 -12.36 15.51 -8.90
N LYS A 262 -12.98 14.77 -9.82
CA LYS A 262 -14.25 15.17 -10.46
C LYS A 262 -15.42 15.20 -9.47
N LYS A 263 -15.46 14.33 -8.46
CA LYS A 263 -16.51 14.36 -7.42
C LYS A 263 -16.32 15.56 -6.50
N LEU A 264 -15.09 15.77 -6.00
CA LEU A 264 -14.74 16.86 -5.10
C LEU A 264 -15.06 18.23 -5.72
N SER A 265 -14.73 18.43 -7.00
CA SER A 265 -15.05 19.67 -7.73
C SER A 265 -16.56 19.91 -7.88
N LYS A 266 -17.35 18.88 -8.24
CA LYS A 266 -18.82 18.98 -8.32
C LYS A 266 -19.46 19.35 -6.98
N LEU A 267 -19.01 18.71 -5.89
CA LEU A 267 -19.50 19.01 -4.55
C LEU A 267 -19.22 20.47 -4.15
N LYS A 268 -18.03 20.99 -4.47
CA LYS A 268 -17.68 22.40 -4.24
C LYS A 268 -18.61 23.36 -4.97
N HIS A 269 -19.00 23.04 -6.21
CA HIS A 269 -19.95 23.86 -6.97
C HIS A 269 -21.37 23.87 -6.37
N GLU A 270 -21.90 22.71 -5.94
CA GLU A 270 -23.23 22.65 -5.31
C GLU A 270 -23.27 23.37 -3.96
N GLN A 271 -22.23 23.23 -3.12
CA GLN A 271 -22.15 23.97 -1.86
C GLN A 271 -22.10 25.49 -2.07
N MET A 272 -21.31 25.96 -3.04
CA MET A 272 -21.24 27.38 -3.37
C MET A 272 -22.58 27.93 -3.85
N LYS A 273 -23.35 27.11 -4.58
CA LYS A 273 -24.71 27.43 -5.02
C LYS A 273 -25.69 27.49 -3.84
N GLU A 274 -25.66 26.53 -2.92
CA GLU A 274 -26.48 26.55 -1.70
C GLU A 274 -26.15 27.76 -0.82
N GLU A 275 -24.87 28.08 -0.64
CA GLU A 275 -24.44 29.23 0.14
C GLU A 275 -24.91 30.54 -0.51
N MET A 276 -24.79 30.68 -1.83
CA MET A 276 -25.35 31.82 -2.57
C MET A 276 -26.86 31.93 -2.42
N LEU A 277 -27.61 30.83 -2.56
CA LEU A 277 -29.06 30.82 -2.37
C LEU A 277 -29.44 31.24 -0.94
N SER A 278 -28.70 30.78 0.07
CA SER A 278 -28.93 31.19 1.47
C SER A 278 -28.71 32.69 1.68
N LYS A 279 -27.64 33.25 1.08
CA LYS A 279 -27.33 34.69 1.13
C LYS A 279 -28.40 35.50 0.42
N ILE A 280 -28.84 35.06 -0.76
CA ILE A 280 -29.92 35.71 -1.52
C ILE A 280 -31.22 35.71 -0.70
N ASN A 281 -31.62 34.57 -0.12
CA ASN A 281 -32.82 34.48 0.71
C ASN A 281 -32.71 35.37 1.97
N GLY A 282 -31.53 35.43 2.58
CA GLY A 282 -31.26 36.33 3.70
C GLY A 282 -31.40 37.81 3.32
N LEU A 283 -30.90 38.21 2.15
CA LEU A 283 -31.07 39.56 1.61
C LEU A 283 -32.53 39.88 1.30
N GLN A 284 -33.27 38.96 0.67
CA GLN A 284 -34.71 39.13 0.41
C GLN A 284 -35.50 39.33 1.71
N THR A 285 -35.17 38.57 2.75
CA THR A 285 -35.81 38.70 4.07
C THR A 285 -35.52 40.07 4.69
N LYS A 286 -34.27 40.56 4.62
CA LYS A 286 -33.91 41.91 5.08
C LYS A 286 -34.66 43.00 4.33
N ILE A 287 -34.72 42.92 3.00
CA ILE A 287 -35.45 43.89 2.17
C ILE A 287 -36.94 43.92 2.55
N LYS A 288 -37.55 42.74 2.75
CA LYS A 288 -38.97 42.64 3.15
C LYS A 288 -39.21 43.27 4.53
N ASN A 289 -38.34 43.01 5.49
CA ASN A 289 -38.45 43.56 6.84
C ASN A 289 -38.28 45.10 6.84
N SER A 290 -37.29 45.61 6.09
CA SER A 290 -37.15 47.04 5.91
C SER A 290 -38.38 47.63 5.23
N ALA A 291 -38.90 47.03 4.15
CA ALA A 291 -40.12 47.53 3.51
C ALA A 291 -41.32 47.61 4.48
N SER A 292 -41.47 46.66 5.42
CA SER A 292 -42.50 46.74 6.46
C SER A 292 -42.23 47.84 7.49
N GLU A 293 -41.00 48.01 7.95
CA GLU A 293 -40.62 49.09 8.89
C GLU A 293 -40.86 50.48 8.29
N TRP A 294 -40.53 50.65 7.01
CA TRP A 294 -40.76 51.91 6.30
C TRP A 294 -42.25 52.20 6.17
N LYS A 295 -43.07 51.18 5.91
CA LYS A 295 -44.53 51.31 5.83
C LYS A 295 -45.12 51.70 7.20
N GLU A 296 -44.70 51.04 8.27
CA GLU A 296 -45.16 51.31 9.63
C GLU A 296 -44.81 52.73 10.08
N ASN A 297 -43.58 53.18 9.80
CA ASN A 297 -43.14 54.55 10.08
C ASN A 297 -43.92 55.59 9.25
N LEU A 298 -44.22 55.29 7.98
CA LEU A 298 -45.03 56.16 7.14
C LEU A 298 -46.47 56.28 7.69
N ASP A 299 -47.07 55.17 8.08
CA ASP A 299 -48.41 55.12 8.68
C ASP A 299 -48.44 55.88 10.01
N GLU A 300 -47.41 55.78 10.85
CA GLU A 300 -47.26 56.55 12.09
C GLU A 300 -47.15 58.06 11.83
N GLN A 301 -46.36 58.47 10.84
CA GLN A 301 -46.22 59.88 10.45
C GLN A 301 -47.54 60.45 9.89
N ILE A 302 -48.25 59.69 9.07
CA ILE A 302 -49.56 60.07 8.55
C ILE A 302 -50.57 60.19 9.70
N GLY A 303 -50.54 59.30 10.69
CA GLY A 303 -51.36 59.38 11.91
C GLY A 303 -51.10 60.67 12.70
N LYS A 304 -49.83 60.97 13.01
CA LYS A 304 -49.43 62.21 13.70
C LYS A 304 -49.85 63.49 12.95
N LEU A 305 -49.82 63.47 11.63
CA LEU A 305 -50.29 64.59 10.81
C LEU A 305 -51.81 64.76 10.87
N LYS A 306 -52.57 63.66 10.86
CA LYS A 306 -54.04 63.70 11.01
C LYS A 306 -54.46 64.23 12.38
N ASP A 307 -53.79 63.83 13.46
CA ASP A 307 -54.10 64.33 14.82
C ASP A 307 -53.82 65.84 14.96
N LYS A 308 -52.76 66.34 14.32
CA LYS A 308 -52.45 67.78 14.25
C LYS A 308 -53.46 68.58 13.43
N LEU A 309 -54.08 67.97 12.41
CA LEU A 309 -55.08 68.61 11.56
C LEU A 309 -56.52 68.47 12.09
N GLY A 310 -56.78 67.46 12.94
CA GLY A 310 -58.09 67.17 13.55
C GLY A 310 -58.34 67.80 14.91
N SER A 311 -57.33 68.43 15.54
CA SER A 311 -57.51 69.13 16.81
C SER A 311 -58.21 70.48 16.59
N PRO A 312 -59.43 70.71 17.10
CA PRO A 312 -60.12 71.98 16.93
C PRO A 312 -59.32 73.09 17.63
N ARG A 313 -59.12 74.23 16.95
CA ARG A 313 -58.67 75.45 17.61
C ARG A 313 -59.71 75.81 18.67
N GLN A 314 -59.42 75.51 19.94
CA GLN A 314 -60.07 76.21 21.04
C GLN A 314 -59.58 77.65 21.02
N SER A 315 -60.48 78.55 20.63
CA SER A 315 -60.38 79.99 20.77
C SER A 315 -60.44 80.42 22.22
#